data_AF-A0A412H615-F1
#
_entry.id   AF-A0A412H615-F1
#
_cell.length_a   1.000
_cell.length_b   1.000
_cell.length_c   1.000
_cell.angle_alpha   90.00
_cell.angle_beta   90.00
_cell.angle_gamma   90.00
#
_symmetry.space_group_name_H-M   'P 1'
#
loop_
_entity.id
_entity.type
_entity.pdbx_description
1 polymer ?
#
loop_
_entity_poly.entity_id
_entity_poly.type
_entity_poly.pdbx_seq_one_letter_code
_entity_poly.pdbx_strand_id
1 'polypeptide(L)'
;MKRSSFNVLFFLKKTKLLKNGEASVCMRITVDGTRVENNIRKSIDPSLWSQAKESARGKSRKSCDLNAYIENARIKLHQIFCELEEQNQPITARLLQEIFFGQDKEPEAVRTLIGTMQEHNDQCRALVGKDYALITVRRYESCKRYLAELIRQKYGKDDLPLAEVNGELVRAFEFYLKTEKECQQNTVIRYMKCLKKITNLALANEWIAKDPFIGIKFHEKEVIREFLTMDELHIPADTRSAFPVISVQS
;
A
#
# COMPACT_ATOMS: atom_id res chain seq x y z
N MET A 1 -38.63 -0.79 -6.86
CA MET A 1 -37.32 -0.28 -6.41
C MET A 1 -37.42 1.22 -6.22
N LYS A 2 -36.96 1.74 -5.08
CA LYS A 2 -36.94 3.19 -4.81
C LYS A 2 -35.77 3.75 -5.61
N ARG A 3 -36.04 4.52 -6.66
CA ARG A 3 -35.00 5.17 -7.46
C ARG A 3 -34.35 6.24 -6.58
N SER A 4 -33.06 6.12 -6.29
CA SER A 4 -32.33 7.13 -5.54
C SER A 4 -32.28 8.42 -6.36
N SER A 5 -32.62 9.53 -5.72
CA SER A 5 -32.58 10.85 -6.34
C SER A 5 -31.13 11.34 -6.40
N PHE A 6 -30.67 11.77 -7.57
CA PHE A 6 -29.31 12.25 -7.79
C PHE A 6 -29.31 13.59 -8.55
N ASN A 7 -28.53 14.56 -8.06
CA ASN A 7 -28.38 15.85 -8.71
C ASN A 7 -26.98 16.44 -8.50
N VAL A 8 -26.44 17.09 -9.53
CA VAL A 8 -25.15 17.80 -9.51
C VAL A 8 -25.39 19.25 -9.91
N LEU A 9 -24.98 20.18 -9.05
CA LEU A 9 -25.16 21.61 -9.26
C LEU A 9 -23.84 22.37 -9.11
N PHE A 10 -23.59 23.35 -9.99
CA PHE A 10 -22.44 24.25 -9.90
C PHE A 10 -22.86 25.67 -9.54
N PHE A 11 -22.09 26.31 -8.68
CA PHE A 11 -22.38 27.67 -8.20
C PHE A 11 -21.13 28.41 -7.74
N LEU A 12 -21.21 29.73 -7.66
CA LEU A 12 -20.14 30.55 -7.11
C LEU A 12 -20.25 30.69 -5.60
N LYS A 13 -19.13 30.48 -4.89
CA LYS A 13 -19.04 30.79 -3.47
C LYS A 13 -18.69 32.27 -3.29
N LYS A 14 -19.72 33.12 -3.31
CA LYS A 14 -19.59 34.59 -3.25
C LYS A 14 -19.11 35.15 -1.90
N THR A 15 -19.11 34.34 -0.85
CA THR A 15 -18.72 34.77 0.51
C THR A 15 -17.24 35.11 0.67
N LYS A 16 -16.36 34.64 -0.24
CA LYS A 16 -14.94 34.99 -0.23
C LYS A 16 -14.39 35.04 -1.65
N LEU A 17 -14.18 36.25 -2.17
CA LEU A 17 -13.44 36.45 -3.42
C LEU A 17 -11.96 36.11 -3.20
N LEU A 18 -11.31 35.67 -4.28
CA LEU A 18 -9.88 35.44 -4.34
C LEU A 18 -9.13 36.77 -4.41
N LYS A 19 -7.81 36.74 -4.15
CA LYS A 19 -6.95 37.95 -4.21
C LYS A 19 -6.97 38.65 -5.57
N ASN A 20 -7.31 37.92 -6.64
CA ASN A 20 -7.43 38.45 -8.00
C ASN A 20 -8.85 38.96 -8.34
N GLY A 21 -9.77 39.03 -7.37
CA GLY A 21 -11.14 39.49 -7.55
C GLY A 21 -12.15 38.45 -8.05
N GLU A 22 -11.70 37.23 -8.36
CA GLU A 22 -12.57 36.17 -8.88
C GLU A 22 -13.29 35.40 -7.78
N ALA A 23 -14.43 34.79 -8.11
CA ALA A 23 -15.11 33.85 -7.23
C ALA A 23 -14.73 32.40 -7.58
N SER A 24 -14.51 31.57 -6.56
CA SER A 24 -14.35 30.14 -6.76
C SER A 24 -15.67 29.48 -7.14
N VAL A 25 -15.59 28.53 -8.08
CA VAL A 25 -16.69 27.67 -8.47
C VAL A 25 -16.71 26.46 -7.54
N CYS A 26 -17.89 26.15 -7.02
CA CYS A 26 -18.16 24.98 -6.20
C CYS A 26 -19.13 24.04 -6.92
N MET A 27 -18.95 22.75 -6.67
CA MET A 27 -19.85 21.69 -7.07
C MET A 27 -20.59 21.17 -5.85
N ARG A 28 -21.89 20.94 -5.98
CA ARG A 28 -22.76 20.32 -4.99
C ARG A 28 -23.28 19.00 -5.56
N ILE A 29 -23.05 17.91 -4.84
CA ILE A 29 -23.64 16.61 -5.14
C ILE A 29 -24.76 16.37 -4.13
N THR A 30 -25.94 15.99 -4.61
CA THR A 30 -27.10 15.66 -3.77
C THR A 30 -27.56 14.24 -4.08
N VAL A 31 -27.68 13.41 -3.04
CA VAL A 31 -28.24 12.05 -3.12
C VAL A 31 -29.26 11.90 -2.00
N ASP A 32 -30.51 11.57 -2.33
CA ASP A 32 -31.59 11.30 -1.36
C ASP A 32 -31.72 12.37 -0.27
N GLY A 33 -31.67 13.64 -0.69
CA GLY A 33 -31.76 14.82 0.19
C GLY A 33 -30.49 15.18 0.96
N THR A 34 -29.49 14.29 0.99
CA THR A 34 -28.17 14.57 1.59
C THR A 34 -27.25 15.24 0.57
N ARG A 35 -26.57 16.31 0.96
CA ARG A 35 -25.72 17.12 0.08
C ARG A 35 -24.29 17.23 0.59
N VAL A 36 -23.34 17.24 -0.34
CA VAL A 36 -21.93 17.57 -0.10
C VAL A 36 -21.47 18.62 -1.11
N GLU A 37 -20.56 19.49 -0.69
CA GLU A 37 -20.05 20.60 -1.51
C GLU A 37 -18.52 20.58 -1.55
N ASN A 38 -17.94 20.81 -2.74
CA ASN A 38 -16.50 20.91 -2.93
C ASN A 38 -16.15 22.07 -3.84
N ASN A 39 -14.99 22.67 -3.62
CA ASN A 39 -14.39 23.60 -4.56
C ASN A 39 -13.74 22.79 -5.70
N ILE A 40 -14.04 23.13 -6.95
CA ILE A 40 -13.48 22.43 -8.13
C ILE A 40 -12.11 22.99 -8.57
N ARG A 41 -11.48 23.79 -7.70
CA ARG A 41 -10.19 24.48 -7.92
C ARG A 41 -10.16 25.35 -9.17
N LYS A 42 -11.32 25.83 -9.61
CA LYS A 42 -11.48 26.79 -10.70
C LYS A 42 -12.21 28.02 -10.20
N SER A 43 -11.89 29.16 -10.79
CA SER A 43 -12.49 30.45 -10.50
C SER A 43 -12.84 31.19 -11.77
N ILE A 44 -13.78 32.12 -11.67
CA ILE A 44 -14.20 32.98 -12.76
C ILE A 44 -14.65 34.33 -12.20
N ASP A 45 -14.59 35.36 -13.04
CA ASP A 45 -15.22 36.63 -12.74
C ASP A 45 -16.73 36.41 -12.49
N PRO A 46 -17.27 36.87 -11.34
CA PRO A 46 -18.69 36.74 -11.03
C PRO A 46 -19.63 37.31 -12.10
N SER A 47 -19.22 38.36 -12.82
CA SER A 47 -20.00 38.98 -13.90
C SER A 47 -20.13 38.07 -15.13
N LEU A 48 -19.16 37.18 -15.33
CA LEU A 48 -19.15 36.21 -16.41
C LEU A 48 -19.89 34.92 -16.04
N TRP A 49 -20.30 34.70 -14.78
CA TRP A 49 -21.00 33.48 -14.40
C TRP A 49 -22.52 33.58 -14.63
N SER A 50 -23.10 32.51 -15.18
CA SER A 50 -24.54 32.37 -15.37
C SER A 50 -25.09 31.29 -14.47
N GLN A 51 -25.66 31.65 -13.31
CA GLN A 51 -26.19 30.65 -12.36
C GLN A 51 -27.31 29.79 -12.98
N ALA A 52 -28.19 30.37 -13.80
CA ALA A 52 -29.28 29.63 -14.46
C ALA A 52 -28.78 28.58 -15.47
N LYS A 53 -27.58 28.78 -16.03
CA LYS A 53 -26.95 27.84 -16.97
C LYS A 53 -25.82 27.05 -16.33
N GLU A 54 -25.52 27.31 -15.05
CA GLU A 54 -24.40 26.77 -14.30
C GLU A 54 -23.07 26.78 -15.08
N SER A 55 -22.81 27.87 -15.82
CA SER A 55 -21.68 27.98 -16.75
C SER A 55 -21.15 29.41 -16.87
N ALA A 56 -19.91 29.53 -17.34
CA ALA A 56 -19.28 30.80 -17.67
C ALA A 56 -19.73 31.31 -19.05
N ARG A 57 -19.94 32.62 -19.14
CA ARG A 57 -20.24 33.38 -20.35
C ARG A 57 -18.94 33.78 -21.05
N GLY A 58 -19.07 34.05 -22.34
CA GLY A 58 -17.95 34.49 -23.19
C GLY A 58 -17.17 33.34 -23.82
N LYS A 59 -16.22 33.71 -24.69
CA LYS A 59 -15.38 32.79 -25.47
C LYS A 59 -13.91 32.79 -25.03
N SER A 60 -13.63 33.30 -23.84
CA SER A 60 -12.26 33.29 -23.32
C SER A 60 -11.79 31.84 -23.12
N ARG A 61 -10.49 31.57 -23.29
CA ARG A 61 -9.92 30.25 -23.02
C ARG A 61 -10.31 29.73 -21.64
N LYS A 62 -10.27 30.60 -20.62
CA LYS A 62 -10.66 30.30 -19.26
C LYS A 62 -12.14 29.93 -19.11
N SER A 63 -13.05 30.65 -19.79
CA SER A 63 -14.49 30.33 -19.82
C SER A 63 -14.74 28.98 -20.48
N CYS A 64 -14.09 28.73 -21.62
CA CYS A 64 -14.20 27.45 -22.34
C CYS A 64 -13.66 26.28 -21.50
N ASP A 65 -12.48 26.42 -20.90
CA ASP A 65 -11.85 25.40 -20.06
C ASP A 65 -12.69 25.09 -18.80
N LEU A 66 -13.32 26.11 -18.21
CA LEU A 66 -14.24 25.92 -17.07
C LEU A 66 -15.51 25.18 -17.50
N ASN A 67 -16.13 25.59 -18.60
CA ASN A 67 -17.35 24.94 -19.11
C ASN A 67 -17.08 23.48 -19.51
N ALA A 68 -15.98 23.22 -20.22
CA ALA A 68 -15.57 21.86 -20.59
C ALA A 68 -15.37 20.98 -19.34
N TYR A 69 -14.76 21.52 -18.28
CA TYR A 69 -14.62 20.79 -17.02
C TYR A 69 -15.97 20.50 -16.37
N ILE A 70 -16.89 21.47 -16.33
CA ILE A 70 -18.23 21.29 -15.75
C ILE A 70 -18.98 20.18 -16.46
N GLU A 71 -18.97 20.16 -17.80
CA GLU A 71 -19.63 19.11 -18.58
C GLU A 71 -18.99 17.74 -18.34
N ASN A 72 -17.66 17.66 -18.40
CA ASN A 72 -16.94 16.41 -18.12
C ASN A 72 -17.21 15.91 -16.70
N ALA A 73 -17.30 16.81 -15.72
CA ALA A 73 -17.60 16.45 -14.33
C ALA A 73 -19.01 15.86 -14.18
N ARG A 74 -20.01 16.43 -14.88
CA ARG A 74 -21.38 15.87 -14.90
C ARG A 74 -21.40 14.47 -15.49
N ILE A 75 -20.74 14.28 -16.64
CA ILE A 75 -20.68 12.98 -17.32
C ILE A 75 -20.05 11.93 -16.41
N LYS A 76 -18.87 12.22 -15.85
CA LYS A 76 -18.16 11.30 -14.95
C LYS A 76 -18.96 10.95 -13.71
N LEU A 77 -19.55 11.93 -13.03
CA LEU A 77 -20.37 11.65 -11.84
C LEU A 77 -21.59 10.81 -12.15
N HIS A 78 -22.21 11.02 -13.32
CA HIS A 78 -23.33 10.20 -13.75
C HIS A 78 -22.89 8.76 -14.07
N GLN A 79 -21.74 8.57 -14.71
CA GLN A 79 -21.16 7.25 -14.94
C GLN A 79 -20.90 6.50 -13.63
N ILE A 80 -20.23 7.14 -12.66
CA ILE A 80 -19.96 6.57 -11.33
C ILE A 80 -21.28 6.19 -10.64
N PHE A 81 -22.31 7.04 -10.73
CA PHE A 81 -23.63 6.74 -10.16
C PHE A 81 -24.25 5.48 -10.78
N CYS A 82 -24.25 5.37 -12.12
CA CYS A 82 -24.78 4.21 -12.82
C CYS A 82 -24.02 2.93 -12.48
N GLU A 83 -22.68 2.97 -12.44
CA GLU A 83 -21.83 1.83 -12.07
C GLU A 83 -22.14 1.31 -10.66
N LEU A 84 -22.33 2.22 -9.70
CA LEU A 84 -22.69 1.83 -8.32
C LEU A 84 -24.11 1.26 -8.23
N GLU A 85 -25.04 1.77 -9.03
CA GLU A 85 -26.42 1.26 -9.12
C GLU A 85 -26.42 -0.17 -9.70
N GLU A 86 -25.66 -0.42 -10.78
CA GLU A 86 -25.50 -1.74 -11.38
C GLU A 86 -24.89 -2.77 -10.42
N GLN A 87 -23.96 -2.33 -9.57
CA GLN A 87 -23.32 -3.15 -8.55
C GLN A 87 -24.18 -3.37 -7.29
N ASN A 88 -25.40 -2.81 -7.23
CA ASN A 88 -26.26 -2.80 -6.05
C ASN A 88 -25.57 -2.26 -4.77
N GLN A 89 -24.66 -1.30 -4.93
CA GLN A 89 -23.98 -0.67 -3.80
C GLN A 89 -24.82 0.48 -3.21
N PRO A 90 -24.73 0.74 -1.89
CA PRO A 90 -25.41 1.88 -1.28
C PRO A 90 -24.80 3.19 -1.78
N ILE A 91 -25.59 3.99 -2.51
CA ILE A 91 -25.13 5.25 -3.09
C ILE A 91 -25.34 6.38 -2.08
N THR A 92 -24.27 7.11 -1.75
CA THR A 92 -24.34 8.32 -0.93
C THR A 92 -23.62 9.48 -1.61
N ALA A 93 -24.03 10.72 -1.29
CA ALA A 93 -23.39 11.92 -1.84
C ALA A 93 -21.89 12.00 -1.49
N ARG A 94 -21.51 11.52 -0.30
CA ARG A 94 -20.12 11.46 0.16
C ARG A 94 -19.31 10.41 -0.61
N LEU A 95 -19.86 9.23 -0.86
CA LEU A 95 -19.19 8.20 -1.67
C LEU A 95 -18.89 8.72 -3.09
N LEU A 96 -19.87 9.34 -3.75
CA LEU A 96 -19.68 9.93 -5.08
C LEU A 96 -18.60 11.01 -5.07
N GLN A 97 -18.58 11.87 -4.04
CA GLN A 97 -17.53 12.87 -3.83
C GLN A 97 -16.15 12.22 -3.68
N GLU A 98 -16.03 11.19 -2.83
CA GLU A 98 -14.78 10.49 -2.54
C GLU A 98 -14.22 9.82 -3.80
N ILE A 99 -15.07 9.16 -4.60
CA ILE A 99 -14.64 8.56 -5.87
C ILE A 99 -14.24 9.65 -6.86
N PHE A 100 -15.08 10.67 -7.07
CA PHE A 100 -14.83 11.70 -8.08
C PHE A 100 -13.57 12.53 -7.81
N PHE A 101 -13.36 12.97 -6.56
CA PHE A 101 -12.18 13.75 -6.17
C PHE A 101 -10.98 12.89 -5.74
N GLY A 102 -11.22 11.61 -5.43
CA GLY A 102 -10.18 10.64 -5.09
C GLY A 102 -9.45 10.08 -6.32
N GLN A 103 -10.03 10.18 -7.52
CA GLN A 103 -9.35 9.82 -8.78
C GLN A 103 -8.12 10.67 -9.12
N ASP A 104 -8.00 11.89 -8.55
CA ASP A 104 -6.82 12.76 -8.69
C ASP A 104 -5.77 12.54 -7.58
N LYS A 105 -6.00 11.59 -6.66
CA LYS A 105 -4.85 10.99 -5.98
C LYS A 105 -4.12 10.23 -7.06
N GLU A 106 -2.89 10.62 -7.37
CA GLU A 106 -1.91 9.73 -8.01
C GLU A 106 -2.21 8.31 -7.54
N PRO A 107 -2.49 7.35 -8.44
CA PRO A 107 -2.82 5.99 -8.01
C PRO A 107 -1.75 5.61 -7.01
N GLU A 108 -2.14 5.46 -5.73
CA GLU A 108 -1.19 5.22 -4.64
C GLU A 108 -0.30 4.11 -5.16
N ALA A 109 0.97 4.43 -5.50
CA ALA A 109 1.79 3.55 -6.33
C ALA A 109 1.71 2.17 -5.69
N VAL A 110 1.07 1.22 -6.39
CA VAL A 110 0.52 0.01 -5.75
C VAL A 110 1.63 -0.58 -4.91
N ARG A 111 1.53 -0.43 -3.58
CA ARG A 111 2.67 -0.77 -2.73
C ARG A 111 2.90 -2.25 -2.88
N THR A 112 4.11 -2.60 -3.28
CA THR A 112 4.48 -3.97 -3.55
C THR A 112 5.25 -4.56 -2.38
N LEU A 113 5.27 -5.88 -2.29
CA LEU A 113 5.89 -6.61 -1.20
C LEU A 113 7.42 -6.41 -1.22
N ILE A 114 8.07 -6.63 -2.37
CA ILE A 114 9.53 -6.48 -2.48
C ILE A 114 9.93 -5.01 -2.35
N GLY A 115 9.16 -4.09 -2.91
CA GLY A 115 9.36 -2.64 -2.71
C GLY A 115 9.31 -2.23 -1.25
N THR A 116 8.30 -2.71 -0.50
CA THR A 116 8.16 -2.43 0.94
C THR A 116 9.29 -3.05 1.75
N MET A 117 9.73 -4.26 1.40
CA MET A 117 10.91 -4.88 2.03
C MET A 117 12.19 -4.10 1.74
N GLN A 118 12.35 -3.56 0.53
CA GLN A 118 13.51 -2.75 0.18
C GLN A 118 13.57 -1.48 1.03
N GLU A 119 12.47 -0.74 1.13
CA GLU A 119 12.37 0.47 1.96
C GLU A 119 12.71 0.17 3.42
N HIS A 120 12.17 -0.92 3.98
CA HIS A 120 12.48 -1.36 5.33
C HIS A 120 13.97 -1.69 5.51
N ASN A 121 14.58 -2.35 4.53
CA ASN A 121 16.00 -2.74 4.59
C ASN A 121 16.92 -1.52 4.54
N ASP A 122 16.58 -0.52 3.73
CA ASP A 122 17.34 0.73 3.63
C ASP A 122 17.29 1.51 4.94
N GLN A 123 16.12 1.58 5.58
CA GLN A 123 15.97 2.15 6.92
C GLN A 123 16.78 1.38 7.96
N CYS A 124 16.72 0.04 7.94
CA CYS A 124 17.52 -0.78 8.85
C CYS A 124 19.02 -0.57 8.65
N ARG A 125 19.48 -0.43 7.39
CA ARG A 125 20.89 -0.16 7.05
C ARG A 125 21.35 1.21 7.57
N ALA A 126 20.51 2.24 7.46
CA ALA A 126 20.80 3.57 8.00
C ALA A 126 20.92 3.59 9.54
N LEU A 127 20.32 2.61 10.21
CA LEU A 127 20.33 2.46 11.68
C LEU A 127 21.36 1.45 12.20
N VAL A 128 22.27 0.97 11.33
CA VAL A 128 23.36 0.07 11.75
C VAL A 128 24.28 0.76 12.75
N GLY A 129 24.56 0.07 13.86
CA GLY A 129 25.39 0.61 14.95
C GLY A 129 24.64 1.52 15.93
N LYS A 130 23.34 1.74 15.72
CA LYS A 130 22.44 2.42 16.67
C LYS A 130 21.42 1.42 17.22
N ASP A 131 20.47 1.04 16.37
CA ASP A 131 19.34 0.17 16.73
C ASP A 131 19.41 -1.21 16.05
N TYR A 132 20.22 -1.34 15.00
CA TYR A 132 20.36 -2.59 14.25
C TYR A 132 21.81 -3.08 14.22
N ALA A 133 21.97 -4.39 14.45
CA ALA A 133 23.21 -5.10 14.15
C ALA A 133 23.27 -5.43 12.65
N LEU A 134 24.47 -5.39 12.06
CA LEU A 134 24.69 -5.69 10.64
C LEU A 134 24.16 -7.07 10.24
N ILE A 135 24.30 -8.07 11.11
CA ILE A 135 23.79 -9.43 10.88
C ILE A 135 22.26 -9.45 10.70
N THR A 136 21.54 -8.58 11.41
CA THR A 136 20.08 -8.46 11.31
C THR A 136 19.68 -7.86 9.97
N VAL A 137 20.40 -6.83 9.50
CA VAL A 137 20.15 -6.21 8.18
C VAL A 137 20.40 -7.22 7.06
N ARG A 138 21.55 -7.93 7.09
CA ARG A 138 21.88 -8.98 6.11
C ARG A 138 20.79 -10.06 6.05
N ARG A 139 20.22 -10.42 7.18
CA ARG A 139 19.10 -11.37 7.22
C ARG A 139 17.87 -10.84 6.48
N TYR A 140 17.49 -9.57 6.67
CA TYR A 140 16.38 -8.99 5.93
C TYR A 140 16.66 -8.88 4.42
N GLU A 141 17.90 -8.60 4.03
CA GLU A 141 18.32 -8.60 2.62
C GLU A 141 18.17 -9.98 1.98
N SER A 142 18.66 -11.03 2.65
CA SER A 142 18.49 -12.41 2.21
C SER A 142 17.01 -12.81 2.16
N CYS A 143 16.22 -12.40 3.14
CA CYS A 143 14.78 -12.64 3.16
C CYS A 143 14.10 -12.05 1.91
N LYS A 144 14.39 -10.79 1.60
CA LYS A 144 13.86 -10.09 0.42
C LYS A 144 14.24 -10.81 -0.87
N ARG A 145 15.51 -11.21 -0.99
CA ARG A 145 16.03 -11.90 -2.17
C ARG A 145 15.32 -13.24 -2.40
N TYR A 146 15.22 -14.08 -1.36
CA TYR A 146 14.53 -15.37 -1.48
C TYR A 146 13.05 -15.22 -1.79
N LEU A 147 12.40 -14.20 -1.24
CA LEU A 147 11.01 -13.94 -1.54
C LEU A 147 10.82 -13.49 -2.99
N ALA A 148 11.71 -12.63 -3.53
CA ALA A 148 11.69 -12.22 -4.93
C ALA A 148 11.94 -13.42 -5.88
N GLU A 149 12.87 -14.31 -5.54
CA GLU A 149 13.12 -15.54 -6.30
C GLU A 149 11.87 -16.44 -6.35
N LEU A 150 11.22 -16.68 -5.21
CA LEU A 150 9.96 -17.42 -5.14
C LEU A 150 8.86 -16.76 -5.98
N ILE A 151 8.71 -15.43 -5.87
CA ILE A 151 7.66 -14.70 -6.59
C ILE A 151 7.83 -14.88 -8.10
N ARG A 152 9.07 -14.77 -8.58
CA ARG A 152 9.40 -14.97 -9.99
C ARG A 152 9.13 -16.40 -10.44
N GLN A 153 9.52 -17.39 -9.65
CA GLN A 153 9.32 -18.80 -10.00
C GLN A 153 7.84 -19.23 -9.97
N LYS A 154 7.09 -18.83 -8.93
CA LYS A 154 5.71 -19.30 -8.72
C LYS A 154 4.67 -18.48 -9.48
N TYR A 155 4.86 -17.15 -9.59
CA TYR A 155 3.86 -16.23 -10.15
C TYR A 155 4.29 -15.58 -11.45
N GLY A 156 5.55 -15.76 -11.90
CA GLY A 156 6.06 -15.14 -13.13
C GLY A 156 6.12 -13.61 -13.10
N LYS A 157 6.09 -13.02 -11.90
CA LYS A 157 6.15 -11.58 -11.67
C LYS A 157 7.49 -11.22 -11.00
N ASP A 158 7.95 -9.98 -11.14
CA ASP A 158 9.11 -9.50 -10.36
C ASP A 158 8.74 -9.06 -8.94
N ASP A 159 7.48 -8.70 -8.72
CA ASP A 159 6.95 -8.28 -7.43
C ASP A 159 5.44 -8.58 -7.33
N LEU A 160 4.91 -8.56 -6.10
CA LEU A 160 3.49 -8.73 -5.82
C LEU A 160 2.95 -7.48 -5.12
N PRO A 161 1.75 -6.99 -5.50
CA PRO A 161 1.01 -6.04 -4.68
C PRO A 161 0.85 -6.55 -3.24
N LEU A 162 1.01 -5.68 -2.25
CA LEU A 162 0.80 -6.04 -0.84
C LEU A 162 -0.61 -6.61 -0.61
N ALA A 163 -1.61 -6.12 -1.33
CA ALA A 163 -2.98 -6.62 -1.28
C ALA A 163 -3.12 -8.09 -1.72
N GLU A 164 -2.21 -8.62 -2.54
CA GLU A 164 -2.19 -10.02 -2.97
C GLU A 164 -1.49 -10.94 -1.94
N VAL A 165 -0.87 -10.38 -0.89
CA VAL A 165 -0.17 -11.16 0.13
C VAL A 165 -1.18 -11.87 1.04
N ASN A 166 -1.20 -13.19 0.95
CA ASN A 166 -2.13 -14.04 1.67
C ASN A 166 -1.41 -15.24 2.33
N GLY A 167 -2.15 -16.05 3.09
CA GLY A 167 -1.58 -17.22 3.76
C GLY A 167 -1.04 -18.31 2.82
N GLU A 168 -1.46 -18.34 1.55
CA GLU A 168 -0.89 -19.26 0.56
C GLU A 168 0.54 -18.86 0.19
N LEU A 169 0.79 -17.56 -0.03
CA LEU A 169 2.14 -17.05 -0.25
C LEU A 169 3.06 -17.36 0.93
N VAL A 170 2.56 -17.16 2.16
CA VAL A 170 3.33 -17.43 3.38
C VAL A 170 3.72 -18.91 3.48
N ARG A 171 2.79 -19.84 3.25
CA ARG A 171 3.08 -21.28 3.25
C ARG A 171 4.01 -21.70 2.11
N ALA A 172 3.82 -21.11 0.93
CA ALA A 172 4.71 -21.35 -0.20
C ALA A 172 6.14 -20.88 0.10
N PHE A 173 6.30 -19.75 0.79
CA PHE A 173 7.61 -19.26 1.20
C PHE A 173 8.26 -20.14 2.26
N GLU A 174 7.51 -20.62 3.25
CA GLU A 174 8.03 -21.59 4.21
C GLU A 174 8.51 -22.87 3.52
N PHE A 175 7.70 -23.41 2.59
CA PHE A 175 8.04 -24.60 1.83
C PHE A 175 9.30 -24.38 0.98
N TYR A 176 9.36 -23.28 0.23
CA TYR A 176 10.50 -22.88 -0.59
C TYR A 176 11.80 -22.79 0.20
N LEU A 177 11.76 -22.18 1.40
CA LEU A 177 12.95 -22.10 2.25
C LEU A 177 13.44 -23.48 2.69
N LYS A 178 12.53 -24.43 2.94
CA LYS A 178 12.86 -25.79 3.37
C LYS A 178 13.35 -26.67 2.22
N THR A 179 12.77 -26.55 1.04
CA THR A 179 13.05 -27.45 -0.09
C THR A 179 14.13 -26.93 -1.02
N GLU A 180 14.03 -25.69 -1.49
CA GLU A 180 14.95 -25.15 -2.49
C GLU A 180 16.16 -24.44 -1.87
N LYS A 181 15.99 -23.85 -0.68
CA LYS A 181 17.10 -23.22 0.05
C LYS A 181 17.68 -24.10 1.15
N GLU A 182 17.12 -25.30 1.34
CA GLU A 182 17.55 -26.30 2.32
C GLU A 182 17.80 -25.69 3.73
N CYS A 183 17.02 -24.68 4.08
CA CYS A 183 17.21 -23.94 5.32
C CYS A 183 16.77 -24.80 6.51
N GLN A 184 17.62 -24.83 7.54
CA GLN A 184 17.27 -25.42 8.82
C GLN A 184 16.07 -24.72 9.47
N GLN A 185 15.27 -25.46 10.26
CA GLN A 185 14.01 -24.97 10.85
C GLN A 185 14.13 -23.61 11.54
N ASN A 186 15.17 -23.40 12.35
CA ASN A 186 15.37 -22.13 13.06
C ASN A 186 15.71 -20.98 12.10
N THR A 187 16.41 -21.26 11.00
CA THR A 187 16.69 -20.29 9.93
C THR A 187 15.41 -19.94 9.18
N VAL A 188 14.57 -20.93 8.86
CA VAL A 188 13.25 -20.71 8.25
C VAL A 188 12.42 -19.78 9.14
N ILE A 189 12.30 -20.08 10.43
CA ILE A 189 11.54 -19.26 11.39
C ILE A 189 12.06 -17.82 11.43
N ARG A 190 13.38 -17.62 11.38
CA ARG A 190 13.96 -16.28 11.34
C ARG A 190 13.52 -15.50 10.09
N TYR A 191 13.48 -16.13 8.92
CA TYR A 191 12.96 -15.50 7.71
C TYR A 191 11.45 -15.28 7.77
N MET A 192 10.68 -16.22 8.32
CA MET A 192 9.24 -16.05 8.49
C MET A 192 8.91 -14.90 9.46
N LYS A 193 9.71 -14.70 10.51
CA LYS A 193 9.63 -13.54 11.41
C LYS A 193 9.94 -12.23 10.68
N CYS A 194 10.91 -12.23 9.76
CA CYS A 194 11.20 -11.08 8.91
C CYS A 194 10.00 -10.72 8.02
N LEU A 195 9.41 -11.70 7.31
CA LEU A 195 8.21 -11.47 6.50
C LEU A 195 7.03 -10.98 7.37
N LYS A 196 6.84 -11.57 8.55
CA LYS A 196 5.78 -11.14 9.49
C LYS A 196 5.96 -9.70 9.95
N LYS A 197 7.20 -9.22 10.14
CA LYS A 197 7.46 -7.81 10.48
C LYS A 197 6.94 -6.87 9.39
N ILE A 198 7.12 -7.25 8.12
CA ILE A 198 6.69 -6.47 6.96
C ILE A 198 5.17 -6.49 6.81
N THR A 199 4.53 -7.65 6.97
CA THR A 199 3.06 -7.74 6.90
C THR A 199 2.40 -7.01 8.07
N ASN A 200 2.99 -7.03 9.27
CA ASN A 200 2.52 -6.22 10.40
C ASN A 200 2.67 -4.72 10.15
N LEU A 201 3.76 -4.29 9.50
CA LEU A 201 3.92 -2.90 9.08
C LEU A 201 2.82 -2.52 8.07
N ALA A 202 2.53 -3.39 7.11
CA ALA A 202 1.48 -3.18 6.13
C ALA A 202 0.08 -3.10 6.78
N LEU A 203 -0.22 -3.94 7.78
CA LEU A 203 -1.46 -3.87 8.56
C LEU A 203 -1.58 -2.57 9.34
N ALA A 204 -0.51 -2.16 10.04
CA ALA A 204 -0.50 -0.95 10.86
C ALA A 204 -0.69 0.33 10.04
N ASN A 205 -0.30 0.31 8.76
CA ASN A 205 -0.52 1.41 7.82
C ASN A 205 -1.77 1.20 6.93
N GLU A 206 -2.60 0.20 7.23
CA GLU A 206 -3.84 -0.10 6.49
C GLU A 206 -3.63 -0.43 5.00
N TRP A 207 -2.43 -0.87 4.61
CA TRP A 207 -2.12 -1.29 3.24
C TRP A 207 -2.68 -2.67 2.89
N ILE A 208 -2.94 -3.50 3.90
CA ILE A 208 -3.61 -4.80 3.76
C ILE A 208 -4.74 -4.91 4.79
N ALA A 209 -5.84 -5.55 4.39
CA ALA A 209 -7.04 -5.65 5.24
C ALA A 209 -7.03 -6.84 6.21
N LYS A 210 -6.23 -7.88 5.93
CA LYS A 210 -6.21 -9.14 6.69
C LYS A 210 -4.78 -9.59 6.94
N ASP A 211 -4.52 -10.16 8.11
CA ASP A 211 -3.21 -10.71 8.45
C ASP A 211 -2.96 -12.04 7.70
N PRO A 212 -1.94 -12.12 6.83
CA PRO A 212 -1.63 -13.35 6.10
C PRO A 212 -1.04 -14.45 6.99
N PHE A 213 -0.65 -14.15 8.24
CA PHE A 213 -0.14 -15.11 9.22
C PHE A 213 -1.21 -15.68 10.16
N ILE A 214 -2.50 -15.41 9.93
CA ILE A 214 -3.57 -15.96 10.74
C ILE A 214 -3.48 -17.49 10.79
N GLY A 215 -3.40 -18.04 12.00
CA GLY A 215 -3.32 -19.48 12.25
C GLY A 215 -1.93 -20.10 12.08
N ILE A 216 -0.90 -19.33 11.71
CA ILE A 216 0.47 -19.84 11.54
C ILE A 216 1.24 -19.68 12.86
N LYS A 217 1.67 -20.82 13.44
CA LYS A 217 2.46 -20.87 14.69
C LYS A 217 3.92 -21.22 14.41
N PHE A 218 4.84 -20.43 14.93
CA PHE A 218 6.28 -20.71 14.86
C PHE A 218 6.71 -21.65 15.98
N HIS A 219 7.38 -22.75 15.65
CA HIS A 219 7.93 -23.71 16.62
C HIS A 219 9.43 -23.87 16.37
N GLU A 220 10.24 -23.24 17.23
CA GLU A 220 11.70 -23.35 17.19
C GLU A 220 12.14 -24.72 17.71
N LYS A 221 13.13 -25.32 17.05
CA LYS A 221 13.78 -26.53 17.56
C LYS A 221 14.85 -26.10 18.54
N GLU A 222 14.80 -26.63 19.76
CA GLU A 222 15.84 -26.40 20.76
C GLU A 222 17.18 -26.92 20.23
N VAL A 223 18.20 -26.05 20.24
CA VAL A 223 19.55 -26.43 19.86
C VAL A 223 20.32 -26.62 21.16
N ILE A 224 20.55 -27.88 21.53
CA ILE A 224 21.46 -28.22 22.62
C ILE A 224 22.86 -27.81 22.14
N ARG A 225 23.41 -26.76 22.73
CA ARG A 225 24.81 -26.40 22.52
C ARG A 225 25.62 -27.33 23.41
N GLU A 226 26.30 -28.30 22.81
CA GLU A 226 27.35 -29.03 23.52
C GLU A 226 28.42 -28.00 23.91
N PHE A 227 28.63 -27.83 25.21
CA PHE A 227 29.71 -27.02 25.73
C PHE A 227 30.93 -27.93 25.86
N LEU A 228 32.09 -27.46 25.40
CA LEU A 228 33.36 -28.15 25.67
C LEU A 228 33.55 -28.22 27.18
N THR A 229 33.79 -29.42 27.68
CA THR A 229 34.18 -29.67 29.07
C THR A 229 35.60 -29.16 29.32
N MET A 230 35.95 -28.87 30.59
CA MET A 230 37.30 -28.40 30.94
C MET A 230 38.39 -29.40 30.51
N ASP A 231 38.07 -30.69 30.46
CA ASP A 231 38.98 -31.74 30.01
C ASP A 231 39.21 -31.67 28.48
N GLU A 232 38.19 -31.32 27.69
CA GLU A 232 38.31 -31.12 26.23
C GLU A 232 39.07 -29.82 25.87
N LEU A 233 39.16 -28.86 26.81
CA LEU A 233 39.97 -27.65 26.66
C LEU A 233 41.48 -27.88 26.90
N HIS A 234 41.87 -28.98 27.54
CA HIS A 234 43.27 -29.32 27.86
C HIS A 234 43.93 -30.30 26.89
N ILE A 235 43.21 -30.76 25.86
CA ILE A 235 43.80 -31.56 24.78
C ILE A 235 44.77 -30.67 23.99
N PRO A 236 46.09 -31.00 23.94
CA PRO A 236 47.07 -30.24 23.16
C PRO A 236 46.64 -30.17 21.69
N ALA A 237 46.82 -29.01 21.07
CA ALA A 237 46.35 -28.70 19.71
C ALA A 237 46.83 -29.69 18.61
N ASP A 238 47.85 -30.51 18.90
CA ASP A 238 48.49 -31.44 17.97
C ASP A 238 47.71 -32.75 17.72
N THR A 239 46.64 -33.03 18.48
CA THR A 239 45.75 -34.19 18.23
C THR A 239 44.45 -33.83 17.51
N ARG A 240 44.27 -32.56 17.10
CA ARG A 240 43.05 -32.07 16.46
C ARG A 240 42.81 -32.56 15.02
N SER A 241 43.68 -33.40 14.45
CA SER A 241 43.47 -33.95 13.10
C SER A 241 42.32 -34.94 12.98
N ALA A 242 41.69 -35.36 14.09
CA ALA A 242 40.61 -36.35 14.09
C ALA A 242 39.18 -35.79 14.32
N PHE A 243 39.00 -34.49 14.55
CA PHE A 243 37.67 -33.91 14.75
C PHE A 243 37.23 -33.05 13.56
N PRO A 244 36.00 -33.23 13.05
CA PRO A 244 35.52 -32.49 11.89
C PRO A 244 35.47 -31.01 12.25
N VAL A 245 36.29 -30.22 11.56
CA VAL A 245 36.25 -28.75 11.63
C VAL A 245 34.87 -28.30 11.16
N ILE A 246 34.04 -27.87 12.10
CA ILE A 246 32.79 -27.18 11.77
C ILE A 246 33.20 -25.81 11.25
N SER A 247 33.29 -25.71 9.93
CA SER A 247 33.50 -24.46 9.20
C SER A 247 32.35 -23.49 9.49
N VAL A 248 32.59 -22.54 10.39
CA VAL A 248 31.75 -21.35 10.52
C VAL A 248 32.12 -20.42 9.38
N GLN A 249 31.42 -20.53 8.25
CA GLN A 249 31.55 -19.57 7.16
C GLN A 249 30.87 -18.25 7.53
N SER A 250 31.69 -17.20 7.51
CA SER A 250 31.45 -15.77 7.78
C SER A 250 30.62 -15.04 6.73
#